data_AF-A0A2M8NFW0-F1
#
_entry.id   AF-A0A2M8NFW0-F1
#
_cell.length_a   1.000
_cell.length_b   1.000
_cell.length_c   1.000
_cell.angle_alpha   90.00
_cell.angle_beta   90.00
_cell.angle_gamma   90.00
#
_symmetry.space_group_name_H-M   'P 1'
#
loop_
_entity.id
_entity.type
_entity.pdbx_description
1 polymer ?
#
loop_
_entity_poly.entity_id
_entity_poly.type
_entity_poly.pdbx_seq_one_letter_code
_entity_poly.pdbx_strand_id
1 'polypeptide(L)'
;GHPYIGVEHLFIAMTKIDNGATARLLRQAGMHPKAIRNEIRKEIGTGEGGGEPPYPLTPRAEMVLSLAIFLVDREESAQVDEAHVLLAILQEGESIPIRKLVELGFNVNQHLNRLLSEAYEKDRAAEPGILDDIDLISDDLDDILVSDEILMTDQTRPPGKTATPLLDKFGRDLTAQAASGRIGPAIARD
;
A
#
# COMPACT_ATOMS: atom_id res chain seq x y z
N GLY A 1 13.32 -26.94 -15.87
CA GLY A 1 12.26 -26.05 -15.35
C GLY A 1 11.85 -26.57 -13.99
N HIS A 2 11.25 -25.73 -13.14
CA HIS A 2 10.82 -26.15 -11.79
C HIS A 2 9.33 -26.56 -11.81
N PRO A 3 8.92 -27.57 -11.02
CA PRO A 3 7.52 -28.03 -10.98
C PRO A 3 6.62 -27.15 -10.09
N TYR A 4 6.96 -25.88 -9.89
CA TYR A 4 6.26 -24.93 -9.04
C TYR A 4 6.51 -23.49 -9.51
N ILE A 5 5.73 -22.54 -9.00
CA ILE A 5 5.91 -21.10 -9.22
C ILE A 5 6.26 -20.42 -7.90
N GLY A 6 7.51 -19.97 -7.78
CA GLY A 6 7.99 -19.18 -6.63
C GLY A 6 8.16 -17.69 -6.95
N VAL A 7 8.62 -16.93 -5.95
CA VAL A 7 8.84 -15.47 -6.07
C VAL A 7 9.88 -15.14 -7.14
N GLU A 8 10.89 -16.00 -7.30
CA GLU A 8 11.90 -15.92 -8.35
C GLU A 8 11.29 -15.98 -9.76
N HIS A 9 10.24 -16.77 -9.96
CA HIS A 9 9.56 -16.88 -11.24
C HIS A 9 8.76 -15.62 -11.54
N LEU A 10 8.03 -15.09 -10.54
CA LEU A 10 7.32 -13.82 -10.64
C LEU A 10 8.28 -12.68 -10.96
N PHE A 11 9.37 -12.56 -10.19
CA PHE A 11 10.37 -11.51 -10.40
C PHE A 11 11.04 -11.62 -11.77
N ILE A 12 11.44 -12.83 -12.19
CA ILE A 12 11.99 -13.08 -13.54
C ILE A 12 10.99 -12.65 -14.61
N ALA A 13 9.69 -12.93 -14.45
CA ALA A 13 8.66 -12.50 -15.38
C ALA A 13 8.56 -10.97 -15.44
N MET A 14 8.52 -10.28 -14.29
CA MET A 14 8.45 -8.82 -14.24
C MET A 14 9.69 -8.16 -14.87
N THR A 15 10.89 -8.72 -14.71
CA THR A 15 12.09 -8.18 -15.39
C THR A 15 12.02 -8.27 -16.93
N LYS A 16 11.10 -9.05 -17.52
CA LYS A 16 10.88 -9.15 -18.98
C LYS A 16 9.97 -8.06 -19.52
N ILE A 17 9.20 -7.40 -18.66
CA ILE A 17 8.30 -6.34 -19.07
C ILE A 17 9.15 -5.10 -19.35
N ASP A 18 9.32 -4.78 -20.63
CA ASP A 18 10.01 -3.56 -21.03
C ASP A 18 9.25 -2.34 -20.50
N ASN A 19 9.98 -1.38 -19.97
CA ASN A 19 9.43 -0.21 -19.26
C ASN A 19 8.53 -0.52 -18.05
N GLY A 20 8.46 -1.78 -17.59
CA GLY A 20 7.79 -2.18 -16.36
C GLY A 20 8.39 -1.56 -15.09
N ALA A 21 7.64 -1.58 -13.99
CA ALA A 21 8.08 -1.02 -12.70
C ALA A 21 9.40 -1.62 -12.24
N THR A 22 9.54 -2.95 -12.36
CA THR A 22 10.74 -3.69 -11.97
C THR A 22 11.93 -3.32 -12.85
N ALA A 23 11.73 -3.25 -14.16
CA ALA A 23 12.79 -2.90 -15.10
C ALA A 23 13.28 -1.46 -14.90
N ARG A 24 12.38 -0.51 -14.59
CA ARG A 24 12.74 0.87 -14.25
C ARG A 24 13.51 0.95 -12.94
N LEU A 25 13.03 0.27 -11.89
CA LEU A 25 13.69 0.21 -10.58
C LEU A 25 15.14 -0.27 -10.71
N LEU A 26 15.35 -1.38 -11.41
CA LEU A 26 16.69 -1.93 -11.61
C LEU A 26 17.59 -0.96 -12.37
N ARG A 27 17.09 -0.33 -13.45
CA ARG A 27 17.87 0.67 -14.20
C ARG A 27 18.24 1.89 -13.35
N GLN A 28 17.31 2.36 -12.52
CA GLN A 28 17.56 3.46 -11.58
C GLN A 28 18.62 3.08 -10.52
N ALA A 29 18.69 1.80 -10.14
CA ALA A 29 19.74 1.26 -9.30
C ALA A 29 21.07 0.99 -10.05
N GLY A 30 21.20 1.39 -11.31
CA GLY A 30 22.37 1.12 -12.14
C GLY A 30 22.51 -0.35 -12.59
N MET A 31 21.45 -1.14 -12.46
CA MET A 31 21.44 -2.57 -12.78
C MET A 31 20.68 -2.86 -14.07
N HIS A 32 21.24 -3.74 -14.91
CA HIS A 32 20.58 -4.13 -16.15
C HIS A 32 19.59 -5.30 -15.92
N PRO A 33 18.28 -5.18 -16.24
CA PRO A 33 17.28 -6.21 -15.92
C PRO A 33 17.60 -7.61 -16.46
N LYS A 34 18.14 -7.69 -17.69
CA LYS A 34 18.56 -8.98 -18.28
C LYS A 34 19.72 -9.63 -17.51
N ALA A 35 20.64 -8.83 -16.97
CA ALA A 35 21.79 -9.35 -16.22
C ALA A 35 21.30 -9.92 -14.88
N ILE A 36 20.48 -9.17 -14.15
CA ILE A 36 19.86 -9.62 -12.89
C ILE A 36 19.06 -10.91 -13.09
N ARG A 37 18.23 -10.97 -14.14
CA ARG A 37 17.48 -12.19 -14.49
C ARG A 37 18.39 -13.40 -14.68
N ASN A 38 19.54 -13.21 -15.32
CA ASN A 38 20.49 -14.29 -15.54
C ASN A 38 21.17 -14.72 -14.24
N GLU A 39 21.51 -13.79 -13.35
CA GLU A 39 22.08 -14.11 -12.03
C GLU A 39 21.08 -14.89 -11.15
N ILE A 40 19.82 -14.47 -11.11
CA ILE A 40 18.78 -15.22 -10.39
C ILE A 40 18.60 -16.63 -10.97
N ARG A 41 18.60 -16.76 -12.31
CA ARG A 41 18.52 -18.07 -12.98
C ARG A 41 19.68 -19.00 -12.65
N LYS A 42 20.88 -18.46 -12.47
CA LYS A 42 22.05 -19.26 -12.05
C LYS A 42 21.88 -19.75 -10.62
N GLU A 43 21.39 -18.92 -9.72
CA GLU A 43 21.19 -19.27 -8.31
C GLU A 43 20.14 -20.36 -8.11
N ILE A 44 19.02 -20.29 -8.82
CA ILE A 44 17.92 -21.27 -8.71
C ILE A 44 18.23 -22.58 -9.45
N GLY A 45 19.25 -22.58 -10.31
CA GLY A 45 19.65 -23.71 -11.13
C GLY A 45 18.59 -24.16 -12.16
N THR A 46 18.88 -25.28 -12.81
CA THR A 46 17.93 -25.93 -13.71
C THR A 46 17.20 -27.02 -12.92
N GLY A 47 15.90 -26.85 -12.69
CA GLY A 47 15.09 -27.90 -12.07
C GLY A 47 15.02 -29.17 -12.92
N GLU A 48 14.72 -30.30 -12.29
CA GLU A 48 14.74 -31.68 -12.83
C GLU A 48 13.77 -31.96 -14.00
N GLY A 49 13.07 -30.94 -14.50
CA GLY A 49 11.98 -31.09 -15.46
C GLY A 49 10.64 -30.91 -14.74
N GLY A 50 9.80 -30.03 -15.27
CA GLY A 50 8.52 -29.68 -14.64
C GLY A 50 7.43 -30.62 -15.13
N GLY A 51 6.55 -31.04 -14.23
CA GLY A 51 5.33 -31.80 -14.55
C GLY A 51 4.37 -31.04 -15.47
N GLU A 52 3.20 -31.61 -15.73
CA GLU A 52 2.16 -30.93 -16.49
C GLU A 52 1.48 -29.83 -15.66
N PRO A 53 1.15 -28.68 -16.27
CA PRO A 53 0.40 -27.62 -15.60
C PRO A 53 -0.98 -28.11 -15.14
N PRO A 54 -1.60 -27.46 -14.14
CA PRO A 54 -1.17 -26.22 -13.48
C PRO A 54 -0.03 -26.42 -12.47
N TYR A 55 0.92 -25.49 -12.46
CA TYR A 55 1.99 -25.47 -11.46
C TYR A 55 1.51 -24.81 -10.17
N PRO A 56 1.69 -25.43 -9.00
CA PRO A 56 1.32 -24.83 -7.72
C PRO A 56 2.25 -23.65 -7.38
N LEU A 57 1.70 -22.67 -6.67
CA LEU A 57 2.50 -21.59 -6.07
C LEU A 57 3.24 -22.12 -4.84
N THR A 58 4.42 -21.56 -4.57
CA THR A 58 5.05 -21.78 -3.27
C THR A 58 4.31 -20.96 -2.19
N PRO A 59 4.31 -21.40 -0.91
CA PRO A 59 3.65 -20.64 0.16
C PRO A 59 4.12 -19.18 0.26
N ARG A 60 5.40 -18.94 -0.05
CA ARG A 60 5.97 -17.59 -0.08
C ARG A 60 5.42 -16.76 -1.26
N ALA A 61 5.25 -17.36 -2.43
CA ALA A 61 4.63 -16.68 -3.57
C ALA A 61 3.16 -16.35 -3.30
N GLU A 62 2.41 -17.25 -2.65
CA GLU A 62 1.03 -16.98 -2.22
C GLU A 62 0.96 -15.80 -1.24
N MET A 63 1.87 -15.76 -0.26
CA MET A 63 1.96 -14.65 0.69
C MET A 63 2.26 -13.32 -0.01
N VAL A 64 3.24 -13.29 -0.93
CA VAL A 64 3.57 -12.10 -1.72
C VAL A 64 2.37 -11.60 -2.54
N LEU A 65 1.64 -12.50 -3.21
CA LEU A 65 0.45 -12.11 -3.97
C LEU A 65 -0.68 -11.61 -3.07
N SER A 66 -0.83 -12.21 -1.89
CA SER A 66 -1.79 -11.74 -0.88
C SER A 66 -1.45 -10.34 -0.37
N LEU A 67 -0.15 -10.07 -0.15
CA LEU A 67 0.34 -8.74 0.20
C LEU A 67 0.10 -7.73 -0.94
N ALA A 68 0.30 -8.13 -2.20
CA ALA A 68 0.00 -7.26 -3.34
C ALA A 68 -1.50 -6.88 -3.42
N ILE A 69 -2.41 -7.83 -3.14
CA ILE A 69 -3.85 -7.57 -3.06
C ILE A 69 -4.16 -6.60 -1.92
N PHE A 70 -3.56 -6.82 -0.75
CA PHE A 70 -3.74 -5.91 0.40
C PHE A 70 -3.27 -4.48 0.11
N LEU A 71 -2.20 -4.30 -0.67
CA LEU A 71 -1.73 -2.98 -1.08
C LEU A 71 -2.72 -2.26 -1.99
N VAL A 72 -3.33 -2.98 -2.94
CA VAL A 72 -4.38 -2.45 -3.82
C VAL A 72 -5.58 -1.93 -3.02
N ASP A 73 -6.03 -2.71 -2.03
CA ASP A 73 -7.15 -2.32 -1.17
C ASP A 73 -6.85 -1.04 -0.37
N ARG A 74 -5.58 -0.78 -0.04
CA ARG A 74 -5.15 0.43 0.68
C ARG A 74 -4.98 1.65 -0.21
N GLU A 75 -4.60 1.45 -1.47
CA GLU A 75 -4.46 2.50 -2.48
C GLU A 75 -5.79 2.79 -3.20
N GLU A 76 -6.88 2.12 -2.82
CA GLU A 76 -8.21 2.18 -3.47
C GLU A 76 -8.15 1.94 -4.99
N SER A 77 -7.13 1.19 -5.44
CA SER A 77 -6.96 0.85 -6.85
C SER A 77 -7.90 -0.26 -7.27
N ALA A 78 -8.33 -0.27 -8.53
CA ALA A 78 -9.26 -1.27 -9.04
C ALA A 78 -8.57 -2.61 -9.39
N GLN A 79 -7.24 -2.61 -9.60
CA GLN A 79 -6.52 -3.77 -10.13
C GLN A 79 -5.09 -3.89 -9.58
N VAL A 80 -4.61 -5.14 -9.44
CA VAL A 80 -3.22 -5.45 -9.06
C VAL A 80 -2.30 -5.26 -10.26
N ASP A 81 -1.59 -4.14 -10.28
CA ASP A 81 -0.51 -3.89 -11.23
C ASP A 81 0.86 -4.45 -10.79
N GLU A 82 1.82 -4.48 -11.72
CA GLU A 82 3.21 -4.89 -11.49
C GLU A 82 3.86 -4.13 -10.31
N ALA A 83 3.52 -2.86 -10.11
CA ALA A 83 4.06 -2.04 -9.03
C ALA A 83 3.70 -2.58 -7.65
N HIS A 84 2.46 -3.04 -7.44
CA HIS A 84 2.03 -3.62 -6.17
C HIS A 84 2.75 -4.95 -5.90
N VAL A 85 2.92 -5.78 -6.93
CA VAL A 85 3.67 -7.05 -6.81
C VAL A 85 5.14 -6.79 -6.50
N LEU A 86 5.76 -5.82 -7.17
CA LEU A 86 7.13 -5.41 -6.89
C LEU A 86 7.29 -4.88 -5.46
N LEU A 87 6.36 -4.04 -5.01
CA LEU A 87 6.34 -3.50 -3.65
C LEU A 87 6.20 -4.62 -2.61
N ALA A 88 5.29 -5.57 -2.84
CA ALA A 88 5.10 -6.74 -1.99
C ALA A 88 6.37 -7.61 -1.91
N ILE A 89 7.09 -7.84 -3.01
CA ILE A 89 8.36 -8.59 -3.00
C ILE A 89 9.44 -7.85 -2.21
N LEU A 90 9.54 -6.52 -2.37
CA LEU A 90 10.51 -5.71 -1.62
C LEU A 90 10.20 -5.66 -0.13
N GLN A 91 8.91 -5.63 0.25
CA GLN A 91 8.47 -5.69 1.64
C GLN A 91 8.67 -7.08 2.27
N GLU A 92 8.45 -8.16 1.51
CA GLU A 92 8.77 -9.52 1.95
C GLU A 92 10.27 -9.68 2.23
N GLY A 93 11.13 -9.09 1.39
CA GLY A 93 12.53 -8.80 1.71
C GLY A 93 13.51 -9.99 1.73
N GLU A 94 13.04 -11.22 1.87
CA GLU A 94 13.90 -12.39 2.08
C GLU A 94 13.95 -13.36 0.89
N SER A 95 13.19 -13.10 -0.18
CA SER A 95 13.15 -13.97 -1.35
C SER A 95 14.47 -13.98 -2.13
N ILE A 96 14.68 -15.07 -2.90
CA ILE A 96 15.89 -15.26 -3.72
C ILE A 96 16.23 -14.02 -4.57
N PRO A 97 15.28 -13.38 -5.29
CA PRO A 97 15.58 -12.16 -6.02
C PRO A 97 16.14 -11.04 -5.15
N ILE A 98 15.55 -10.80 -3.98
CA ILE A 98 15.98 -9.72 -3.09
C ILE A 98 17.37 -10.00 -2.52
N ARG A 99 17.64 -11.23 -2.08
CA ARG A 99 18.99 -11.60 -1.61
C ARG A 99 20.03 -11.41 -2.70
N LYS A 100 19.74 -11.86 -3.94
CA LYS A 100 20.64 -11.65 -5.09
C LYS A 100 20.87 -10.16 -5.37
N LEU A 101 19.83 -9.34 -5.29
CA LEU A 101 19.97 -7.90 -5.48
C LEU A 101 20.86 -7.28 -4.41
N VAL A 102 20.67 -7.63 -3.13
CA VAL A 102 21.49 -7.14 -2.02
C VAL A 102 22.95 -7.55 -2.17
N GLU A 103 23.21 -8.81 -2.56
CA GLU A 103 24.57 -9.29 -2.88
C GLU A 103 25.25 -8.47 -3.98
N LEU A 104 24.48 -7.96 -4.94
CA LEU A 104 24.96 -7.11 -6.03
C LEU A 104 25.00 -5.61 -5.68
N GLY A 105 24.78 -5.26 -4.41
CA GLY A 105 24.86 -3.89 -3.90
C GLY A 105 23.55 -3.10 -3.96
N PHE A 106 22.41 -3.75 -4.21
CA PHE A 106 21.10 -3.09 -4.19
C PHE A 106 20.69 -2.72 -2.76
N ASN A 107 20.36 -1.46 -2.52
CA ASN A 107 19.83 -1.01 -1.23
C ASN A 107 18.29 -1.09 -1.22
N VAL A 108 17.76 -2.14 -0.59
CA VAL A 108 16.31 -2.39 -0.53
C VAL A 108 15.56 -1.23 0.13
N ASN A 109 16.02 -0.76 1.29
CA ASN A 109 15.32 0.31 2.03
C ASN A 109 15.26 1.61 1.24
N GLN A 110 16.37 2.01 0.60
CA GLN A 110 16.43 3.22 -0.22
C GLN A 110 15.42 3.16 -1.38
N HIS A 111 15.41 2.04 -2.09
CA HIS A 111 14.56 1.87 -3.27
C HIS A 111 13.08 1.62 -2.92
N LEU A 112 12.81 0.95 -1.80
CA LEU A 112 11.47 0.77 -1.24
C LEU A 112 10.85 2.12 -0.84
N ASN A 113 11.58 2.92 -0.05
CA ASN A 113 11.12 4.24 0.38
C ASN A 113 10.81 5.15 -0.81
N ARG A 114 11.65 5.12 -1.84
CA ARG A 114 11.42 5.88 -3.07
C ARG A 114 10.15 5.42 -3.80
N LEU A 115 9.91 4.11 -3.93
CA LEU A 115 8.69 3.59 -4.56
C LEU A 115 7.44 3.98 -3.79
N LEU A 116 7.48 3.94 -2.46
CA LEU A 116 6.39 4.41 -1.61
C LEU A 116 6.13 5.91 -1.83
N SER A 117 7.17 6.75 -1.87
CA SER A 117 7.02 8.17 -2.19
C SER A 117 6.40 8.40 -3.57
N GLU A 118 6.81 7.65 -4.59
CA GLU A 118 6.23 7.74 -5.93
C GLU A 118 4.76 7.29 -6.00
N ALA A 119 4.35 6.36 -5.14
CA ALA A 119 2.94 5.97 -4.99
C ALA A 119 2.13 7.11 -4.34
N TYR A 120 2.59 7.65 -3.21
CA TYR A 120 1.89 8.74 -2.52
C TYR A 120 1.79 10.04 -3.34
N GLU A 121 2.82 10.37 -4.13
CA GLU A 121 2.79 11.55 -5.01
C GLU A 121 1.74 11.42 -6.12
N LYS A 122 1.48 10.21 -6.64
CA LYS A 122 0.44 9.99 -7.64
C LYS A 122 -0.96 10.23 -7.07
N ASP A 123 -1.21 9.81 -5.84
CA ASP A 123 -2.48 10.06 -5.16
C ASP A 123 -2.71 11.56 -4.97
N ARG A 124 -1.65 12.30 -4.59
CA ARG A 124 -1.71 13.76 -4.44
C ARG A 124 -1.88 14.50 -5.77
N ALA A 125 -1.26 14.01 -6.85
CA ALA A 125 -1.40 14.59 -8.19
C ALA A 125 -2.75 14.24 -8.85
N ALA A 126 -3.45 13.20 -8.38
CA ALA A 126 -4.77 12.81 -8.85
C ALA A 126 -5.90 13.70 -8.28
N GLU A 127 -5.64 14.49 -7.24
CA GLU A 127 -6.51 15.57 -6.79
C GLU A 127 -5.96 16.95 -7.21
N PRO A 128 -6.33 17.47 -8.40
CA PRO A 128 -6.07 18.86 -8.73
C PRO A 128 -7.07 19.74 -7.96
N GLY A 129 -6.58 20.38 -6.90
CA GLY A 129 -7.19 21.58 -6.34
C GLY A 129 -7.74 21.42 -4.91
N ILE A 130 -7.08 22.12 -3.98
CA ILE A 130 -7.66 22.86 -2.83
C ILE A 130 -6.55 23.69 -2.13
N LEU A 131 -5.26 23.45 -2.38
CA LEU A 131 -4.17 24.07 -1.62
C LEU A 131 -3.38 25.19 -2.34
N ASP A 132 -3.90 25.80 -3.40
CA ASP A 132 -3.31 27.04 -3.95
C ASP A 132 -3.75 28.30 -3.17
N ASP A 133 -4.67 28.18 -2.20
CA ASP A 133 -5.21 29.32 -1.42
C ASP A 133 -4.76 29.37 0.06
N ILE A 134 -3.78 28.56 0.49
CA ILE A 134 -3.21 28.67 1.86
C ILE A 134 -1.77 29.17 1.81
N ASP A 135 -1.58 30.33 1.18
CA ASP A 135 -0.36 31.14 1.24
C ASP A 135 -0.62 32.49 1.96
N LEU A 136 -1.57 32.55 2.91
CA LEU A 136 -1.97 33.82 3.56
C LEU A 136 -2.22 33.78 5.08
N ILE A 137 -1.57 32.90 5.85
CA ILE A 137 -1.55 33.06 7.32
C ILE A 137 -0.14 32.80 7.87
N SER A 138 0.78 33.72 7.62
CA SER A 138 2.07 33.71 8.31
C SER A 138 2.59 35.08 8.73
N ASP A 139 1.75 36.08 9.03
CA ASP A 139 2.32 37.32 9.60
C ASP A 139 1.52 38.16 10.61
N ASP A 140 0.25 37.87 10.97
CA ASP A 140 -0.44 38.71 12.00
C ASP A 140 -1.38 37.88 12.89
N LEU A 141 -0.80 37.19 13.88
CA LEU A 141 -1.54 36.44 14.90
C LEU A 141 -1.17 36.92 16.30
N ASP A 142 -1.19 38.25 16.52
CA ASP A 142 -0.97 38.85 17.84
C ASP A 142 -2.10 39.79 18.30
N ASP A 143 -3.16 40.00 17.51
CA ASP A 143 -4.26 40.86 17.93
C ASP A 143 -5.61 40.11 17.98
N ILE A 144 -6.30 40.28 19.11
CA ILE A 144 -7.68 39.87 19.43
C ILE A 144 -7.80 38.51 20.15
N LEU A 145 -7.23 38.48 21.35
CA LEU A 145 -7.93 37.94 22.53
C LEU A 145 -8.15 39.06 23.54
N VAL A 146 -9.31 39.75 23.51
CA VAL A 146 -9.94 40.25 24.76
C VAL A 146 -11.46 40.44 24.60
N SER A 147 -12.18 39.74 25.49
CA SER A 147 -13.39 40.13 26.23
C SER A 147 -14.77 40.30 25.56
N ASP A 148 -15.66 39.42 26.07
CA ASP A 148 -16.94 39.71 26.73
C ASP A 148 -18.21 39.98 25.89
N GLU A 149 -19.12 39.00 26.03
CA GLU A 149 -20.52 39.20 26.47
C GLU A 149 -21.33 40.26 25.68
N ILE A 150 -22.31 39.91 24.83
CA ILE A 150 -23.63 39.35 25.16
C ILE A 150 -24.34 39.07 23.83
N LEU A 151 -24.98 37.90 23.70
CA LEU A 151 -26.39 37.76 23.31
C LEU A 151 -26.81 36.29 23.43
N MET A 152 -27.45 35.98 24.56
CA MET A 152 -28.23 34.77 24.78
C MET A 152 -29.61 34.91 24.13
N THR A 153 -29.97 33.94 23.29
CA THR A 153 -31.32 33.37 23.11
C THR A 153 -31.10 31.95 22.58
N ASP A 154 -31.04 30.94 23.45
CA ASP A 154 -32.13 30.09 23.92
C ASP A 154 -32.16 28.72 23.20
N GLN A 155 -31.76 27.70 23.96
CA GLN A 155 -32.14 26.28 23.89
C GLN A 155 -32.00 25.49 22.56
N THR A 156 -30.96 24.65 22.49
CA THR A 156 -31.09 23.18 22.54
C THR A 156 -29.68 22.53 22.56
N ARG A 157 -29.36 21.78 23.61
CA ARG A 157 -28.09 21.00 23.68
C ARG A 157 -28.18 19.80 22.73
N PRO A 158 -27.22 19.60 21.80
CA PRO A 158 -27.06 18.32 21.12
C PRO A 158 -26.41 17.29 22.06
N PRO A 159 -26.87 16.03 22.07
CA PRO A 159 -26.36 14.99 22.96
C PRO A 159 -25.05 14.41 22.42
N GLY A 160 -24.14 13.99 23.32
CA GLY A 160 -23.16 12.94 22.97
C GLY A 160 -21.66 13.28 23.05
N LYS A 161 -21.20 14.04 24.06
CA LYS A 161 -19.78 13.98 24.47
C LYS A 161 -19.70 13.49 25.90
N THR A 162 -19.50 12.18 26.08
CA THR A 162 -19.24 11.58 27.39
C THR A 162 -17.78 11.76 27.80
N ALA A 163 -17.53 11.83 29.10
CA ALA A 163 -16.24 12.13 29.72
C ALA A 163 -15.15 11.04 29.58
N THR A 164 -15.23 10.18 28.55
CA THR A 164 -14.34 9.03 28.36
C THR A 164 -13.76 8.99 26.94
N PRO A 165 -12.71 9.78 26.65
CA PRO A 165 -12.14 9.96 25.31
C PRO A 165 -11.53 8.69 24.69
N LEU A 166 -11.26 7.65 25.51
CA LEU A 166 -10.76 6.35 25.04
C LEU A 166 -11.86 5.47 24.42
N LEU A 167 -13.13 5.65 24.84
CA LEU A 167 -14.25 4.86 24.35
C LEU A 167 -14.75 5.37 22.98
N ASP A 168 -14.66 6.67 22.72
CA ASP A 168 -15.09 7.28 21.44
C ASP A 168 -14.25 6.81 20.23
N LYS A 169 -12.99 6.42 20.46
CA LYS A 169 -12.11 5.92 19.39
C LYS A 169 -12.41 4.48 18.95
N PHE A 170 -13.11 3.70 19.78
CA PHE A 170 -13.37 2.28 19.53
C PHE A 170 -14.86 1.87 19.65
N GLY A 171 -15.71 2.78 20.13
CA GLY A 171 -17.15 2.58 20.24
C GLY A 171 -17.85 2.80 18.90
N ARG A 172 -18.44 1.74 18.35
CA ARG A 172 -19.24 1.81 17.14
C ARG A 172 -20.69 2.12 17.51
N ASP A 173 -21.21 3.28 17.11
CA ASP A 173 -22.62 3.65 17.35
C ASP A 173 -23.56 2.87 16.41
N LEU A 174 -24.24 1.88 16.96
CA LEU A 174 -25.19 1.04 16.24
C LEU A 174 -26.50 1.78 15.89
N THR A 175 -26.87 2.82 16.64
CA THR A 175 -28.10 3.59 16.43
C THR A 175 -27.96 4.47 15.20
N ALA A 176 -26.84 5.20 15.09
CA ALA A 176 -26.51 6.02 13.92
C ALA A 176 -26.35 5.16 12.65
N GLN A 177 -25.85 3.94 12.78
CA GLN A 177 -25.68 3.03 11.65
C GLN A 177 -26.98 2.37 11.20
N ALA A 178 -27.90 2.07 12.12
CA ALA A 178 -29.25 1.64 11.78
C ALA A 178 -30.02 2.78 11.08
N ALA A 179 -29.92 4.01 11.59
CA ALA A 179 -30.58 5.18 10.99
C ALA A 179 -30.07 5.51 9.57
N SER A 180 -28.78 5.28 9.30
CA SER A 180 -28.17 5.45 7.97
C SER A 180 -28.31 4.24 7.05
N GLY A 181 -29.09 3.21 7.45
CA GLY A 181 -29.35 2.02 6.64
C GLY A 181 -28.15 1.09 6.43
N ARG A 182 -27.05 1.29 7.17
CA ARG A 182 -25.84 0.46 7.09
C ARG A 182 -25.93 -0.84 7.88
N ILE A 183 -26.99 -1.03 8.67
CA ILE A 183 -27.27 -2.27 9.40
C ILE A 183 -28.65 -2.76 8.98
N GLY A 184 -28.71 -4.00 8.50
CA GLY A 184 -29.96 -4.67 8.11
C GLY A 184 -30.79 -5.12 9.32
N PRO A 185 -32.07 -5.49 9.12
CA PRO A 185 -32.94 -5.95 10.20
C PRO A 185 -32.35 -7.21 10.86
N ALA A 186 -32.29 -7.22 12.19
CA ALA A 186 -31.83 -8.38 12.94
C ALA A 186 -32.91 -9.48 12.87
N ILE A 187 -32.57 -10.63 12.30
CA ILE A 187 -33.39 -11.84 12.37
C ILE A 187 -33.24 -12.38 13.79
N ALA A 188 -34.32 -12.37 14.57
CA ALA A 188 -34.33 -12.98 15.90
C ALA A 188 -34.06 -14.48 15.79
N ARG A 189 -33.30 -15.02 16.75
CA ARG A 189 -33.36 -16.45 17.08
C ARG A 189 -34.49 -16.61 18.09
N ASP A 190 -35.57 -17.28 17.69
CA ASP A 190 -36.43 -17.98 18.65
C ASP A 190 -35.70 -19.22 19.20
#